data_AF-A0A966AZP2-F1
#
_entry.id   AF-A0A966AZP2-F1
#
_cell.length_a   1.000
_cell.length_b   1.000
_cell.length_c   1.000
_cell.angle_alpha   90.00
_cell.angle_beta   90.00
_cell.angle_gamma   90.00
#
_symmetry.space_group_name_H-M   'P 1'
#
loop_
_entity.id
_entity.type
_entity.pdbx_description
1 polymer ?
#
loop_
_entity_poly.entity_id
_entity_poly.type
_entity_poly.pdbx_seq_one_letter_code
_entity_poly.pdbx_strand_id
1 'polypeptide(L)'
;MIKKRPSQSFSLIVPFITILGIASLSSCKTVTQEQIGTKASSDTKANELLGEWIQYRNGQFQIKTISDVKEVNEFYNEFGNLRGRRTMDIAIESSKNTSPDNKRALIGPQANWDYLAGGKKPEGLKWTSLNFDPKKNNWKTGKAGFGYADDDDETVLDDMINKYTSVYIRKEFEITKSTDLSRLALAINYDDGFVLYLNGRYVFSINVANEEGKLVVGNHEANGVEYFILAPFADALIEGKNVIAIEGHNAKLDSSDFTLDPQLIVGGGYTNFVKSNVNAKNYDLEGTLTEENQIDGKQEGGYMITDGILRQSQAPKDGTVSAPSGAFYKADEPGQQLLIAARNGNTKKITSLLKSGVSVDFTTPGSYTALAYAAARGHLKAASLLLKNGADINKQARWDKSPLLLVAGTKNLKAAQFLLDKGADLNAVQFWKATCLHEAVFWNQPETLKYFISKGLSPNTVAGNGASPLHWTIWRINKEKEESIKQSAVLINILLDSGVDKSLKAQNGKTAADLAKDKGLEKIAALIKP
;
A
#
# COMPACT_ATOMS: atom_id res chain seq x y z
N MET A 1 74.76 -4.75 1.56
CA MET A 1 75.34 -5.90 0.84
C MET A 1 74.25 -6.91 0.53
N ILE A 2 74.29 -7.44 -0.69
CA ILE A 2 73.47 -8.47 -1.32
C ILE A 2 72.90 -9.52 -0.34
N LYS A 3 71.60 -9.86 -0.48
CA LYS A 3 71.03 -11.24 -0.49
C LYS A 3 69.50 -11.16 -0.62
N LYS A 4 68.95 -11.50 -1.80
CA LYS A 4 68.37 -12.81 -2.21
C LYS A 4 66.83 -12.82 -2.14
N ARG A 5 66.17 -12.78 -3.30
CA ARG A 5 65.01 -13.66 -3.60
C ARG A 5 65.57 -15.09 -3.79
N PRO A 6 64.86 -16.20 -3.50
CA PRO A 6 63.63 -16.66 -4.17
C PRO A 6 62.61 -17.27 -3.16
N SER A 7 61.41 -17.77 -3.46
CA SER A 7 60.97 -18.70 -4.51
C SER A 7 59.44 -18.82 -4.47
N GLN A 8 58.85 -19.11 -5.63
CA GLN A 8 57.47 -19.55 -5.75
C GLN A 8 57.31 -20.98 -5.21
N SER A 9 56.15 -21.27 -4.61
CA SER A 9 55.61 -22.62 -4.56
C SER A 9 54.17 -22.59 -5.11
N PHE A 10 54.03 -23.12 -6.32
CA PHE A 10 52.78 -23.67 -6.81
C PHE A 10 52.47 -24.94 -6.01
N SER A 11 51.26 -25.05 -5.47
CA SER A 11 50.68 -26.31 -5.03
C SER A 11 49.35 -26.45 -5.76
N LEU A 12 49.33 -27.32 -6.77
CA LEU A 12 48.11 -27.92 -7.32
C LEU A 12 47.59 -28.91 -6.28
N ILE A 13 46.36 -28.70 -5.77
CA ILE A 13 45.53 -29.79 -5.25
C ILE A 13 44.11 -29.58 -5.79
N VAL A 14 43.70 -30.49 -6.67
CA VAL A 14 42.33 -30.86 -7.02
C VAL A 14 42.28 -32.39 -6.81
N PRO A 15 41.19 -33.08 -6.45
CA PRO A 15 39.84 -32.67 -6.02
C PRO A 15 39.42 -33.30 -4.65
N PHE A 16 38.28 -32.88 -4.08
CA PHE A 16 37.27 -33.85 -3.60
C PHE A 16 35.90 -33.17 -3.52
N ILE A 17 34.97 -33.77 -4.25
CA ILE A 17 33.55 -33.51 -4.19
C ILE A 17 33.02 -34.05 -2.86
N THR A 18 32.36 -33.19 -2.08
CA THR A 18 31.24 -33.64 -1.25
C THR A 18 30.17 -32.56 -1.24
N ILE A 19 29.05 -32.92 -1.86
CA ILE A 19 27.74 -32.29 -1.78
C ILE A 19 27.25 -32.41 -0.33
N LEU A 20 26.78 -31.31 0.27
CA LEU A 20 25.48 -31.18 0.96
C LEU A 20 25.52 -29.94 1.87
N GLY A 21 24.73 -28.95 1.49
CA GLY A 21 24.48 -27.74 2.26
C GLY A 21 23.36 -26.96 1.60
N ILE A 22 22.27 -27.65 1.26
CA ILE A 22 21.00 -26.98 0.95
C ILE A 22 20.64 -26.24 2.24
N ALA A 23 20.90 -24.94 2.29
CA ALA A 23 20.24 -24.07 3.24
C ALA A 23 18.76 -24.09 2.85
N SER A 24 18.03 -25.02 3.44
CA SER A 24 16.57 -24.98 3.49
C SER A 24 16.23 -23.63 4.13
N LEU A 25 15.75 -22.69 3.32
CA LEU A 25 15.07 -21.49 3.75
C LEU A 25 13.73 -21.89 4.38
N SER A 26 13.81 -22.44 5.59
CA SER A 26 12.70 -22.61 6.52
C SER A 26 12.88 -21.58 7.63
N SER A 27 12.60 -20.31 7.36
CA SER A 27 12.49 -19.30 8.42
C SER A 27 11.39 -18.28 8.16
N CYS A 28 10.22 -18.78 7.75
CA CYS A 28 8.98 -18.41 8.44
C CYS A 28 8.55 -19.69 9.15
N LYS A 29 9.06 -19.95 10.35
CA LYS A 29 8.37 -20.87 11.23
C LYS A 29 7.08 -20.15 11.61
N THR A 30 5.94 -20.59 11.08
CA THR A 30 4.67 -20.40 11.81
C THR A 30 4.93 -20.92 13.21
N VAL A 31 4.84 -20.02 14.17
CA VAL A 31 4.85 -20.37 15.58
C VAL A 31 3.74 -21.39 15.79
N THR A 32 4.10 -22.58 16.29
CA THR A 32 3.13 -23.61 16.67
C THR A 32 2.28 -23.08 17.83
N GLN A 33 1.04 -23.57 17.94
CA GLN A 33 0.08 -23.24 19.01
C GLN A 33 0.68 -23.29 20.44
N GLU A 34 1.79 -24.00 20.64
CA GLU A 34 2.48 -24.11 21.93
C GLU A 34 3.18 -22.83 22.43
N GLN A 35 3.45 -21.82 21.59
CA GLN A 35 4.00 -20.53 22.08
C GLN A 35 2.91 -19.47 22.33
N ILE A 36 1.65 -19.80 22.09
CA ILE A 36 0.48 -19.00 22.48
C ILE A 36 0.17 -19.40 23.91
N GLY A 37 0.66 -18.62 24.88
CA GLY A 37 0.43 -18.90 26.31
C GLY A 37 -1.05 -19.17 26.58
N THR A 38 -1.35 -20.31 27.19
CA THR A 38 -2.71 -20.68 27.60
C THR A 38 -3.10 -19.87 28.84
N LYS A 39 -3.65 -18.68 28.63
CA LYS A 39 -4.68 -18.11 29.49
C LYS A 39 -5.57 -17.25 28.60
N ALA A 40 -6.64 -17.87 28.09
CA ALA A 40 -7.72 -17.14 27.46
C ALA A 40 -8.22 -16.09 28.46
N SER A 41 -7.98 -14.81 28.14
CA SER A 41 -8.72 -13.72 28.75
C SER A 41 -10.20 -13.97 28.45
N SER A 42 -11.07 -13.86 29.45
CA SER A 42 -12.53 -13.93 29.27
C SER A 42 -13.07 -12.72 28.48
N ASP A 43 -12.20 -11.81 28.05
CA ASP A 43 -12.53 -10.65 27.21
C ASP A 43 -12.39 -11.01 25.72
N THR A 44 -13.54 -11.24 25.07
CA THR A 44 -13.65 -11.61 23.65
C THR A 44 -12.94 -10.61 22.71
N LYS A 45 -12.82 -9.32 23.10
CA LYS A 45 -12.16 -8.28 22.28
C LYS A 45 -10.63 -8.35 22.34
N ALA A 46 -10.06 -8.75 23.48
CA ALA A 46 -8.62 -9.02 23.55
C ALA A 46 -8.26 -10.20 22.62
N ASN A 47 -9.12 -11.21 22.52
CA ASN A 47 -8.92 -12.36 21.64
C ASN A 47 -8.98 -12.00 20.14
N GLU A 48 -9.76 -11.00 19.73
CA GLU A 48 -9.78 -10.52 18.35
C GLU A 48 -8.46 -9.85 17.94
N LEU A 49 -7.79 -9.18 18.90
CA LEU A 49 -6.50 -8.50 18.73
C LEU A 49 -5.32 -9.47 18.58
N LEU A 50 -5.35 -10.61 19.30
CA LEU A 50 -4.26 -11.56 19.27
C LEU A 50 -4.10 -12.19 17.89
N GLY A 51 -2.85 -12.43 17.51
CA GLY A 51 -2.49 -13.07 16.25
C GLY A 51 -1.58 -12.22 15.37
N GLU A 52 -1.53 -12.60 14.10
CA GLU A 52 -0.68 -11.97 13.09
C GLU A 52 -1.49 -11.01 12.22
N TRP A 53 -0.89 -9.86 11.96
CA TRP A 53 -1.47 -8.75 11.23
C TRP A 53 -0.49 -8.27 10.17
N ILE A 54 -0.95 -8.02 8.95
CA ILE A 54 -0.10 -7.62 7.83
C ILE A 54 -0.50 -6.24 7.29
N GLN A 55 0.49 -5.42 7.02
CA GLN A 55 0.33 -4.11 6.38
C GLN A 55 1.26 -4.01 5.19
N TYR A 56 0.79 -3.38 4.11
CA TYR A 56 1.60 -3.04 2.95
C TYR A 56 1.76 -1.51 2.86
N ARG A 57 2.99 -0.99 2.81
CA ARG A 57 3.25 0.45 2.75
C ARG A 57 4.59 0.75 2.07
N ASN A 58 4.67 1.78 1.21
CA ASN A 58 5.92 2.38 0.70
C ASN A 58 7.00 1.42 0.15
N GLY A 59 6.58 0.34 -0.50
CA GLY A 59 7.47 -0.65 -1.14
C GLY A 59 7.95 -1.68 -0.13
N GLN A 60 7.23 -1.81 0.96
CA GLN A 60 7.55 -2.66 2.10
C GLN A 60 6.25 -3.32 2.58
N PHE A 61 6.41 -4.36 3.38
CA PHE A 61 5.32 -4.87 4.17
C PHE A 61 5.79 -5.14 5.59
N GLN A 62 4.86 -5.07 6.52
CA GLN A 62 5.09 -5.29 7.92
C GLN A 62 4.21 -6.43 8.41
N ILE A 63 4.79 -7.36 9.15
CA ILE A 63 4.04 -8.35 9.92
C ILE A 63 4.10 -7.92 11.39
N LYS A 64 2.94 -7.75 12.01
CA LYS A 64 2.77 -7.43 13.41
C LYS A 64 2.13 -8.65 14.10
N THR A 65 2.85 -9.27 15.02
CA THR A 65 2.34 -10.35 15.85
C THR A 65 2.05 -9.79 17.24
N ILE A 66 0.81 -9.95 17.72
CA ILE A 66 0.39 -9.51 19.05
C ILE A 66 0.00 -10.75 19.87
N SER A 67 0.61 -10.90 21.03
CA SER A 67 0.21 -11.84 22.08
C SER A 67 -0.26 -11.08 23.33
N ASP A 68 -0.64 -11.83 24.36
CA ASP A 68 -1.00 -11.33 25.69
C ASP A 68 0.15 -10.62 26.42
N VAL A 69 1.40 -10.94 26.09
CA VAL A 69 2.61 -10.43 26.77
C VAL A 69 3.62 -9.76 25.84
N LYS A 70 3.55 -10.01 24.52
CA LYS A 70 4.51 -9.46 23.57
C LYS A 70 3.88 -8.94 22.30
N GLU A 71 4.54 -7.95 21.72
CA GLU A 71 4.33 -7.54 20.34
C GLU A 71 5.65 -7.62 19.56
N VAL A 72 5.58 -8.19 18.36
CA VAL A 72 6.69 -8.28 17.42
C VAL A 72 6.28 -7.62 16.12
N ASN A 73 7.11 -6.71 15.61
CA ASN A 73 6.94 -6.06 14.32
C ASN A 73 8.13 -6.41 13.43
N GLU A 74 7.89 -7.07 12.31
CA GLU A 74 8.89 -7.42 11.32
C GLU A 74 8.64 -6.63 10.04
N PHE A 75 9.67 -5.92 9.58
CA PHE A 75 9.62 -5.06 8.42
C PHE A 75 10.36 -5.72 7.28
N TYR A 76 9.72 -5.81 6.12
CA TYR A 76 10.27 -6.43 4.92
C TYR A 76 10.27 -5.44 3.76
N ASN A 77 11.25 -5.55 2.86
CA ASN A 77 11.18 -4.84 1.58
C ASN A 77 10.14 -5.48 0.64
N GLU A 78 9.89 -4.87 -0.52
CA GLU A 78 8.92 -5.36 -1.52
C GLU A 78 9.23 -6.77 -2.04
N PHE A 79 10.49 -7.19 -1.93
CA PHE A 79 10.96 -8.52 -2.33
C PHE A 79 10.86 -9.56 -1.20
N GLY A 80 10.45 -9.16 0.01
CA GLY A 80 10.29 -10.03 1.17
C GLY A 80 11.57 -10.42 1.90
N ASN A 81 12.61 -9.58 1.84
CA ASN A 81 13.77 -9.69 2.71
C ASN A 81 13.53 -8.91 4.00
N LEU A 82 13.90 -9.49 5.15
CA LEU A 82 13.79 -8.84 6.45
C LEU A 82 14.72 -7.61 6.51
N ARG A 83 14.18 -6.47 6.92
CA ARG A 83 14.86 -5.16 7.01
C ARG A 83 14.94 -4.66 8.44
N GLY A 84 13.99 -5.06 9.27
CA GLY A 84 13.99 -4.73 10.67
C GLY A 84 13.09 -5.64 11.47
N ARG A 85 13.40 -5.79 12.75
CA ARG A 85 12.54 -6.47 13.72
C ARG A 85 12.49 -5.63 14.98
N ARG A 86 11.29 -5.35 15.49
CA ARG A 86 11.08 -4.68 16.79
C ARG A 86 10.28 -5.59 17.69
N THR A 87 10.76 -5.82 18.90
CA THR A 87 10.08 -6.60 19.93
C THR A 87 9.83 -5.73 21.15
N MET A 88 8.67 -5.87 21.77
CA MET A 88 8.29 -5.13 22.97
C MET A 88 7.42 -6.01 23.86
N ASP A 89 7.53 -5.80 25.17
CA ASP A 89 6.58 -6.35 26.11
C ASP A 89 5.32 -5.49 26.05
N ILE A 90 4.15 -6.12 26.07
CA ILE A 90 2.86 -5.44 26.01
C ILE A 90 1.99 -5.88 27.19
N ALA A 91 1.41 -4.91 27.88
CA ALA A 91 0.33 -5.13 28.83
C ALA A 91 -0.96 -4.60 28.21
N ILE A 92 -1.89 -5.50 27.90
CA ILE A 92 -3.20 -5.14 27.36
C ILE A 92 -4.15 -4.80 28.51
N GLU A 93 -4.61 -3.56 28.55
CA GLU A 93 -5.62 -3.11 29.50
C GLU A 93 -7.00 -3.23 28.84
N SER A 94 -7.76 -4.26 29.22
CA SER A 94 -9.17 -4.36 28.85
C SER A 94 -9.92 -3.13 29.36
N SER A 95 -10.50 -2.33 28.46
CA SER A 95 -11.27 -1.16 28.89
C SER A 95 -12.43 -1.65 29.77
N LYS A 96 -12.50 -1.18 31.02
CA LYS A 96 -13.60 -1.50 31.97
C LYS A 96 -14.99 -1.02 31.50
N ASN A 97 -15.06 -0.30 30.39
CA ASN A 97 -16.31 0.14 29.74
C ASN A 97 -16.57 -0.69 28.48
N THR A 98 -17.01 -1.92 28.70
CA THR A 98 -17.58 -2.78 27.66
C THR A 98 -19.07 -2.93 27.93
N SER A 99 -19.89 -2.09 27.29
CA SER A 99 -21.21 -2.59 26.90
C SER A 99 -20.97 -3.66 25.81
N PRO A 100 -21.55 -4.87 25.94
CA PRO A 100 -21.41 -5.95 24.96
C PRO A 100 -22.07 -5.64 23.60
N ASP A 101 -22.87 -4.59 23.50
CA ASP A 101 -23.64 -4.30 22.30
C ASP A 101 -22.85 -3.51 21.25
N ASN A 102 -22.29 -4.30 20.33
CA ASN A 102 -22.29 -4.11 18.89
C ASN A 102 -21.60 -2.87 18.30
N LYS A 103 -20.74 -3.13 17.31
CA LYS A 103 -20.51 -2.22 16.19
C LYS A 103 -21.88 -1.75 15.69
N ARG A 104 -22.32 -0.55 16.06
CA ARG A 104 -23.53 0.04 15.50
C ARG A 104 -23.06 1.03 14.47
N ALA A 105 -23.03 0.59 13.22
CA ALA A 105 -23.08 1.54 12.13
C ALA A 105 -24.38 2.34 12.30
N LEU A 106 -24.27 3.61 12.68
CA LEU A 106 -25.39 4.55 12.65
C LEU A 106 -25.84 4.72 11.20
N ILE A 107 -24.87 4.67 10.28
CA ILE A 107 -25.04 4.56 8.84
C ILE A 107 -24.09 3.46 8.37
N GLY A 108 -24.65 2.33 7.92
CA GLY A 108 -23.88 1.17 7.43
C GLY A 108 -23.41 1.29 5.97
N PRO A 109 -22.65 0.29 5.50
CA PRO A 109 -22.22 0.21 4.10
C PRO A 109 -23.43 0.16 3.17
N GLN A 110 -23.27 0.71 1.96
CA GLN A 110 -24.32 0.78 0.92
C GLN A 110 -25.65 1.41 1.37
N ALA A 111 -25.66 2.18 2.46
CA ALA A 111 -26.88 2.86 2.88
C ALA A 111 -27.30 3.88 1.81
N ASN A 112 -28.61 4.13 1.65
CA ASN A 112 -29.08 5.16 0.74
C ASN A 112 -28.81 6.57 1.28
N TRP A 113 -28.20 7.42 0.47
CA TRP A 113 -27.95 8.85 0.72
C TRP A 113 -28.72 9.69 -0.30
N ASP A 114 -29.19 10.86 0.13
CA ASP A 114 -29.67 11.86 -0.81
C ASP A 114 -28.48 12.60 -1.39
N TYR A 115 -28.46 12.81 -2.70
CA TYR A 115 -27.34 13.42 -3.39
C TYR A 115 -27.75 14.43 -4.47
N LEU A 116 -26.84 15.37 -4.70
CA LEU A 116 -26.87 16.34 -5.80
C LEU A 116 -25.54 16.26 -6.55
N ALA A 117 -25.64 15.98 -7.84
CA ALA A 117 -24.52 15.88 -8.78
C ALA A 117 -24.89 16.58 -10.11
N GLY A 118 -24.16 16.31 -11.20
CA GLY A 118 -24.43 16.91 -12.52
C GLY A 118 -24.03 18.38 -12.62
N GLY A 119 -22.96 18.79 -11.92
CA GLY A 119 -22.45 20.17 -11.89
C GLY A 119 -23.33 21.17 -11.15
N LYS A 120 -24.37 20.70 -10.45
CA LYS A 120 -25.23 21.53 -9.63
C LYS A 120 -24.59 21.76 -8.27
N LYS A 121 -24.77 22.96 -7.71
CA LYS A 121 -24.31 23.34 -6.37
C LYS A 121 -25.51 23.72 -5.49
N PRO A 122 -25.56 23.28 -4.21
CA PRO A 122 -26.58 23.72 -3.29
C PRO A 122 -26.49 25.22 -3.01
N GLU A 123 -27.64 25.89 -2.84
CA GLU A 123 -27.68 27.29 -2.43
C GLU A 123 -27.35 27.44 -0.93
N GLY A 124 -26.13 27.91 -0.65
CA GLY A 124 -25.65 28.10 0.72
C GLY A 124 -25.52 26.78 1.49
N LEU A 125 -25.64 26.84 2.82
CA LEU A 125 -25.42 25.69 3.71
C LEU A 125 -26.72 25.09 4.28
N LYS A 126 -27.91 25.52 3.83
CA LYS A 126 -29.17 24.98 4.38
C LYS A 126 -29.28 23.47 4.19
N TRP A 127 -28.73 22.95 3.09
CA TRP A 127 -28.73 21.53 2.75
C TRP A 127 -27.98 20.64 3.76
N THR A 128 -27.11 21.21 4.60
CA THR A 128 -26.41 20.44 5.63
C THR A 128 -27.19 20.36 6.96
N SER A 129 -28.38 20.96 7.02
CA SER A 129 -29.24 21.01 8.21
C SER A 129 -30.47 20.09 8.12
N LEU A 130 -31.05 19.73 9.27
CA LEU A 130 -32.25 18.89 9.36
C LEU A 130 -33.49 19.49 8.67
N ASN A 131 -33.56 20.81 8.56
CA ASN A 131 -34.75 21.50 8.02
C ASN A 131 -34.79 21.52 6.49
N PHE A 132 -33.78 20.98 5.81
CA PHE A 132 -33.74 20.91 4.36
C PHE A 132 -34.39 19.64 3.84
N ASP A 133 -35.26 19.81 2.83
CA ASP A 133 -36.00 18.74 2.17
C ASP A 133 -35.34 18.44 0.79
N PRO A 134 -34.61 17.32 0.65
CA PRO A 134 -33.89 17.00 -0.58
C PRO A 134 -34.83 16.79 -1.77
N LYS A 135 -36.01 16.20 -1.54
CA LYS A 135 -36.98 15.89 -2.61
C LYS A 135 -37.55 17.17 -3.22
N LYS A 136 -37.91 18.16 -2.39
CA LYS A 136 -38.37 19.47 -2.89
C LYS A 136 -37.29 20.25 -3.66
N ASN A 137 -36.02 19.91 -3.46
CA ASN A 137 -34.88 20.54 -4.12
C ASN A 137 -34.32 19.71 -5.29
N ASN A 138 -35.06 18.68 -5.75
CA ASN A 138 -34.68 17.80 -6.87
C ASN A 138 -33.38 17.02 -6.64
N TRP A 139 -33.08 16.66 -5.40
CA TRP A 139 -31.99 15.73 -5.08
C TRP A 139 -32.43 14.30 -5.44
N LYS A 140 -31.48 13.50 -5.87
CA LYS A 140 -31.68 12.07 -6.13
C LYS A 140 -31.33 11.28 -4.87
N THR A 141 -31.64 9.98 -4.86
CA THR A 141 -31.23 9.06 -3.80
C THR A 141 -30.44 7.91 -4.42
N GLY A 142 -29.32 7.54 -3.81
CA GLY A 142 -28.43 6.46 -4.27
C GLY A 142 -27.71 5.83 -3.09
N LYS A 143 -27.19 4.61 -3.26
CA LYS A 143 -26.39 3.94 -2.24
C LYS A 143 -25.00 4.58 -2.10
N ALA A 144 -24.43 4.56 -0.90
CA ALA A 144 -23.02 4.87 -0.67
C ALA A 144 -22.11 3.98 -1.53
N GLY A 145 -21.03 4.54 -2.07
CA GLY A 145 -20.30 4.01 -3.23
C GLY A 145 -20.59 4.85 -4.46
N PHE A 146 -20.45 6.18 -4.33
CA PHE A 146 -20.63 7.13 -5.43
C PHE A 146 -19.32 7.23 -6.22
N GLY A 147 -19.37 6.90 -7.50
CA GLY A 147 -18.18 6.96 -8.36
C GLY A 147 -18.51 6.79 -9.83
N TYR A 148 -17.50 6.41 -10.63
CA TYR A 148 -17.61 6.32 -12.08
C TYR A 148 -17.20 4.95 -12.66
N ALA A 149 -18.20 4.13 -12.95
CA ALA A 149 -18.23 3.07 -13.98
C ALA A 149 -17.04 2.10 -14.03
N ASP A 150 -16.42 1.77 -12.89
CA ASP A 150 -15.29 0.84 -12.75
C ASP A 150 -15.68 -0.52 -12.10
N ASP A 151 -16.95 -0.92 -12.28
CA ASP A 151 -17.56 -2.20 -11.88
C ASP A 151 -17.70 -2.43 -10.36
N ASP A 152 -17.29 -1.51 -9.49
CA ASP A 152 -17.46 -1.58 -8.03
C ASP A 152 -18.34 -0.46 -7.41
N ASP A 153 -18.80 0.49 -8.22
CA ASP A 153 -19.76 1.53 -7.82
C ASP A 153 -21.17 1.02 -7.52
N GLU A 154 -21.74 1.52 -6.43
CA GLU A 154 -23.15 1.30 -6.11
C GLU A 154 -24.06 2.43 -6.64
N THR A 155 -23.55 3.66 -6.72
CA THR A 155 -24.21 4.78 -7.40
C THR A 155 -23.29 5.37 -8.46
N VAL A 156 -23.58 5.02 -9.71
CA VAL A 156 -22.80 5.47 -10.88
C VAL A 156 -23.13 6.92 -11.24
N LEU A 157 -22.09 7.74 -11.40
CA LEU A 157 -22.11 9.14 -11.83
C LEU A 157 -21.60 9.28 -13.27
N ASP A 158 -22.31 8.68 -14.21
CA ASP A 158 -21.92 8.53 -15.63
C ASP A 158 -21.68 9.84 -16.41
N ASP A 159 -21.99 11.00 -15.82
CA ASP A 159 -21.86 12.31 -16.43
C ASP A 159 -20.77 13.20 -15.82
N MET A 160 -19.94 12.71 -14.89
CA MET A 160 -18.96 13.53 -14.17
C MET A 160 -17.76 13.98 -15.00
N ILE A 161 -17.16 13.07 -15.75
CA ILE A 161 -15.91 13.32 -16.51
C ILE A 161 -16.08 14.52 -17.46
N ASN A 162 -15.13 15.45 -17.39
CA ASN A 162 -15.07 16.69 -18.15
C ASN A 162 -16.25 17.66 -17.91
N LYS A 163 -17.07 17.47 -16.88
CA LYS A 163 -18.25 18.32 -16.62
C LYS A 163 -18.24 18.99 -15.25
N TYR A 164 -17.92 18.26 -14.19
CA TYR A 164 -17.91 18.81 -12.83
C TYR A 164 -16.98 18.04 -11.90
N THR A 165 -16.58 18.68 -10.80
CA THR A 165 -15.63 18.11 -9.83
C THR A 165 -16.20 17.93 -8.44
N SER A 166 -17.49 18.22 -8.21
CA SER A 166 -18.09 18.11 -6.89
C SER A 166 -19.41 17.35 -6.86
N VAL A 167 -19.60 16.60 -5.77
CA VAL A 167 -20.81 15.84 -5.47
C VAL A 167 -21.20 16.14 -4.03
N TYR A 168 -22.49 16.40 -3.80
CA TYR A 168 -23.02 16.75 -2.49
C TYR A 168 -23.92 15.62 -2.01
N ILE A 169 -23.63 15.03 -0.85
CA ILE A 169 -24.43 13.95 -0.28
C ILE A 169 -24.84 14.27 1.15
N ARG A 170 -26.02 13.80 1.55
CA ARG A 170 -26.49 13.91 2.94
C ARG A 170 -27.30 12.71 3.36
N LYS A 171 -27.33 12.46 4.66
CA LYS A 171 -28.14 11.41 5.25
C LYS A 171 -28.57 11.76 6.66
N GLU A 172 -29.85 11.52 6.92
CA GLU A 172 -30.42 11.58 8.27
C GLU A 172 -30.12 10.29 9.03
N PHE A 173 -29.84 10.42 10.31
CA PHE A 173 -29.62 9.31 11.23
C PHE A 173 -30.12 9.66 12.64
N GLU A 174 -30.31 8.65 13.48
CA GLU A 174 -30.83 8.85 14.84
C GLU A 174 -29.80 8.47 15.90
N ILE A 175 -29.74 9.28 16.96
CA ILE A 175 -28.92 9.07 18.15
C ILE A 175 -29.86 8.89 19.34
N THR A 176 -29.69 7.81 20.09
CA THR A 176 -30.43 7.57 21.34
C THR A 176 -29.61 8.04 22.54
N LYS A 177 -30.26 8.33 23.68
CA LYS A 177 -29.57 8.66 24.94
C LYS A 177 -28.48 7.67 25.38
N SER A 178 -28.62 6.40 24.98
CA SER A 178 -27.68 5.32 25.28
C SER A 178 -26.50 5.23 24.29
N THR A 179 -26.48 6.06 23.24
CA THR A 179 -25.42 6.03 22.22
C THR A 179 -24.15 6.67 22.78
N ASP A 180 -23.06 5.90 22.85
CA ASP A 180 -21.74 6.40 23.29
C ASP A 180 -21.04 7.19 22.18
N LEU A 181 -21.24 8.51 22.18
CA LEU A 181 -20.63 9.40 21.17
C LEU A 181 -19.13 9.65 21.39
N SER A 182 -18.54 9.20 22.49
CA SER A 182 -17.09 9.31 22.71
C SER A 182 -16.28 8.51 21.67
N ARG A 183 -16.95 7.67 20.87
CA ARG A 183 -16.37 6.79 19.85
C ARG A 183 -17.03 6.95 18.48
N LEU A 184 -17.61 8.12 18.21
CA LEU A 184 -18.15 8.43 16.90
C LEU A 184 -17.01 8.62 15.89
N ALA A 185 -17.14 8.01 14.71
CA ALA A 185 -16.20 8.21 13.60
C ALA A 185 -16.91 8.15 12.23
N LEU A 186 -16.37 8.90 11.28
CA LEU A 186 -16.63 8.74 9.85
C LEU A 186 -15.63 7.71 9.31
N ALA A 187 -16.15 6.64 8.73
CA ALA A 187 -15.37 5.69 7.97
C ALA A 187 -15.69 5.93 6.48
N ILE A 188 -14.72 6.29 5.66
CA ILE A 188 -14.95 6.72 4.28
C ILE A 188 -13.83 6.26 3.35
N ASN A 189 -14.17 5.63 2.23
CA ASN A 189 -13.28 5.51 1.09
C ASN A 189 -13.54 6.72 0.18
N TYR A 190 -12.51 7.50 -0.15
CA TYR A 190 -12.67 8.70 -0.96
C TYR A 190 -11.48 8.95 -1.87
N ASP A 191 -11.78 9.60 -2.99
CA ASP A 191 -10.80 10.12 -3.92
C ASP A 191 -10.62 11.63 -3.72
N ASP A 192 -9.39 12.11 -3.91
CA ASP A 192 -8.96 13.50 -3.77
C ASP A 192 -9.27 14.22 -2.44
N GLY A 193 -10.50 14.71 -2.23
CA GLY A 193 -10.83 15.46 -1.03
C GLY A 193 -12.31 15.54 -0.71
N PHE A 194 -12.61 15.89 0.54
CA PHE A 194 -13.99 16.12 0.97
C PHE A 194 -14.13 17.13 2.11
N VAL A 195 -15.35 17.63 2.31
CA VAL A 195 -15.74 18.50 3.43
C VAL A 195 -16.89 17.85 4.20
N LEU A 196 -16.82 17.86 5.53
CA LEU A 196 -17.80 17.24 6.41
C LEU A 196 -18.60 18.26 7.22
N TYR A 197 -19.91 18.03 7.31
CA TYR A 197 -20.85 18.79 8.13
C TYR A 197 -21.71 17.86 9.01
N LEU A 198 -22.02 18.32 10.21
CA LEU A 198 -22.98 17.69 11.12
C LEU A 198 -24.01 18.73 11.56
N ASN A 199 -25.30 18.46 11.35
CA ASN A 199 -26.40 19.36 11.74
C ASN A 199 -26.22 20.84 11.36
N GLY A 200 -25.69 21.11 10.16
CA GLY A 200 -25.43 22.48 9.70
C GLY A 200 -24.06 23.04 10.09
N ARG A 201 -23.34 22.41 11.00
CA ARG A 201 -22.02 22.83 11.48
C ARG A 201 -20.92 22.22 10.61
N TYR A 202 -20.03 23.06 10.10
CA TYR A 202 -18.77 22.63 9.51
C TYR A 202 -17.91 21.90 10.56
N VAL A 203 -17.39 20.73 10.20
CA VAL A 203 -16.56 19.91 11.08
C VAL A 203 -15.09 20.02 10.70
N PHE A 204 -14.74 19.51 9.52
CA PHE A 204 -13.40 19.62 8.93
C PHE A 204 -13.48 19.41 7.41
N SER A 205 -12.37 19.68 6.74
CA SER A 205 -12.10 19.30 5.35
C SER A 205 -10.82 18.46 5.28
N ILE A 206 -10.77 17.54 4.33
CA ILE A 206 -9.60 16.71 4.01
C ILE A 206 -9.21 17.01 2.57
N ASN A 207 -7.96 17.41 2.37
CA ASN A 207 -7.40 17.82 1.07
C ASN A 207 -8.21 18.88 0.31
N VAL A 208 -9.11 19.61 0.98
CA VAL A 208 -9.85 20.73 0.39
C VAL A 208 -9.52 21.98 1.19
N ALA A 209 -8.93 22.96 0.52
CA ALA A 209 -8.60 24.27 1.06
C ALA A 209 -9.28 25.36 0.23
N ASN A 210 -9.52 26.51 0.86
CA ASN A 210 -9.96 27.71 0.17
C ASN A 210 -8.81 28.72 0.21
N GLU A 211 -8.17 28.91 -0.94
CA GLU A 211 -7.09 29.87 -1.12
C GLU A 211 -7.62 31.03 -1.97
N GLU A 212 -7.75 32.20 -1.35
CA GLU A 212 -8.17 33.44 -2.02
C GLU A 212 -9.53 33.34 -2.75
N GLY A 213 -10.46 32.54 -2.23
CA GLY A 213 -11.78 32.33 -2.82
C GLY A 213 -11.82 31.24 -3.89
N LYS A 214 -10.69 30.58 -4.17
CA LYS A 214 -10.60 29.41 -5.05
C LYS A 214 -10.46 28.15 -4.20
N LEU A 215 -11.29 27.15 -4.50
CA LEU A 215 -11.11 25.81 -3.94
C LEU A 215 -9.87 25.17 -4.55
N VAL A 216 -8.93 24.77 -3.69
CA VAL A 216 -7.75 23.97 -4.01
C VAL A 216 -7.98 22.59 -3.42
N VAL A 217 -7.91 21.58 -4.28
CA VAL A 217 -8.10 20.18 -3.90
C VAL A 217 -6.76 19.47 -4.09
N GLY A 218 -6.28 18.83 -3.03
CA GLY A 218 -5.08 18.02 -3.05
C GLY A 218 -5.37 16.64 -3.59
N ASN A 219 -4.35 16.01 -4.18
CA ASN A 219 -4.51 14.66 -4.72
C ASN A 219 -4.54 13.62 -3.61
N HIS A 220 -5.49 12.71 -3.68
CA HIS A 220 -5.62 11.52 -2.85
C HIS A 220 -6.28 10.44 -3.68
N GLU A 221 -6.01 9.18 -3.38
CA GLU A 221 -6.48 8.06 -4.17
C GLU A 221 -7.28 7.12 -3.27
N ALA A 222 -8.45 6.71 -3.74
CA ALA A 222 -9.34 5.80 -3.02
C ALA A 222 -8.73 4.40 -2.84
N ASN A 223 -7.93 4.23 -1.78
CA ASN A 223 -7.21 2.99 -1.48
C ASN A 223 -7.84 2.20 -0.31
N GLY A 224 -9.16 2.32 -0.14
CA GLY A 224 -9.94 1.69 0.91
C GLY A 224 -10.29 2.64 2.06
N VAL A 225 -11.08 2.13 2.99
CA VAL A 225 -11.74 2.95 4.03
C VAL A 225 -10.74 3.61 4.99
N GLU A 226 -10.77 4.94 5.02
CA GLU A 226 -10.11 5.80 6.00
C GLU A 226 -11.03 6.18 7.15
N TYR A 227 -10.46 6.54 8.31
CA TYR A 227 -11.22 6.76 9.54
C TYR A 227 -10.91 8.13 10.13
N PHE A 228 -11.95 8.93 10.31
CA PHE A 228 -11.88 10.26 10.88
C PHE A 228 -12.70 10.31 12.16
N ILE A 229 -12.04 10.64 13.27
CA ILE A 229 -12.66 10.66 14.58
C ILE A 229 -13.57 11.88 14.69
N LEU A 230 -14.83 11.64 15.05
CA LEU A 230 -15.84 12.67 15.21
C LEU A 230 -16.20 12.94 16.68
N ALA A 231 -15.68 12.15 17.62
CA ALA A 231 -15.95 12.33 19.04
C ALA A 231 -15.71 13.78 19.55
N PRO A 232 -14.65 14.50 19.14
CA PRO A 232 -14.47 15.92 19.51
C PRO A 232 -15.58 16.87 19.02
N PHE A 233 -16.40 16.43 18.07
CA PHE A 233 -17.49 17.19 17.46
C PHE A 233 -18.87 16.64 17.84
N ALA A 234 -18.93 15.76 18.85
CA ALA A 234 -20.18 15.17 19.32
C ALA A 234 -21.16 16.22 19.88
N ASP A 235 -20.66 17.40 20.28
CA ASP A 235 -21.46 18.55 20.70
C ASP A 235 -22.29 19.16 19.56
N ALA A 236 -21.98 18.85 18.29
CA ALA A 236 -22.81 19.20 17.14
C ALA A 236 -24.07 18.33 17.02
N LEU A 237 -24.17 17.25 17.79
CA LEU A 237 -25.22 16.25 17.68
C LEU A 237 -26.21 16.34 18.85
N ILE A 238 -27.45 15.96 18.58
CA ILE A 238 -28.53 15.97 19.57
C ILE A 238 -29.11 14.56 19.75
N GLU A 239 -29.73 14.32 20.90
CA GLU A 239 -30.59 13.15 21.06
C GLU A 239 -31.78 13.26 20.08
N GLY A 240 -32.03 12.18 19.32
CA GLY A 240 -33.04 12.15 18.26
C GLY A 240 -32.43 12.24 16.87
N LYS A 241 -33.12 12.92 15.96
CA LYS A 241 -32.72 13.02 14.54
C LYS A 241 -31.55 13.97 14.36
N ASN A 242 -30.60 13.56 13.52
CA ASN A 242 -29.41 14.29 13.12
C ASN A 242 -29.20 14.14 11.61
N VAL A 243 -28.37 14.99 11.03
CA VAL A 243 -27.93 14.90 9.64
C VAL A 243 -26.42 14.98 9.54
N ILE A 244 -25.85 14.11 8.71
CA ILE A 244 -24.47 14.19 8.24
C ILE A 244 -24.51 14.59 6.76
N ALA A 245 -23.64 15.51 6.38
CA ALA A 245 -23.56 16.02 5.01
C ALA A 245 -22.10 16.10 4.57
N ILE A 246 -21.82 15.72 3.33
CA ILE A 246 -20.46 15.62 2.79
C ILE A 246 -20.42 16.27 1.41
N GLU A 247 -19.42 17.13 1.18
CA GLU A 247 -19.03 17.61 -0.15
C GLU A 247 -17.84 16.78 -0.61
N GLY A 248 -18.00 15.94 -1.62
CA GLY A 248 -16.89 15.24 -2.27
C GLY A 248 -16.32 16.09 -3.40
N HIS A 249 -14.99 16.10 -3.53
CA HIS A 249 -14.26 16.91 -4.48
C HIS A 249 -13.19 16.11 -5.21
N ASN A 250 -13.18 16.28 -6.53
CA ASN A 250 -12.15 15.81 -7.43
C ASN A 250 -11.18 16.97 -7.74
N ALA A 251 -9.89 16.69 -7.80
CA ALA A 251 -8.84 17.66 -8.08
C ALA A 251 -8.80 18.08 -9.55
N LYS A 252 -9.28 17.22 -10.46
CA LYS A 252 -9.27 17.47 -11.90
C LYS A 252 -10.62 17.20 -12.54
N LEU A 253 -10.92 17.96 -13.59
CA LEU A 253 -12.17 17.80 -14.34
C LEU A 253 -12.18 16.53 -15.18
N ASP A 254 -11.00 16.06 -15.61
CA ASP A 254 -10.81 14.90 -16.48
C ASP A 254 -10.42 13.62 -15.72
N SER A 255 -10.48 13.63 -14.38
CA SER A 255 -10.30 12.41 -13.58
C SER A 255 -11.46 11.44 -13.79
N SER A 256 -11.15 10.15 -13.67
CA SER A 256 -12.06 9.04 -13.94
C SER A 256 -12.23 8.10 -12.75
N ASP A 257 -11.70 8.46 -11.58
CA ASP A 257 -11.51 7.63 -10.39
C ASP A 257 -12.21 8.19 -9.14
N PHE A 258 -13.13 9.14 -9.33
CA PHE A 258 -13.87 9.74 -8.23
C PHE A 258 -14.56 8.66 -7.40
N THR A 259 -14.31 8.67 -6.10
CA THR A 259 -14.92 7.76 -5.13
C THR A 259 -15.42 8.55 -3.93
N LEU A 260 -16.63 8.24 -3.47
CA LEU A 260 -17.15 8.71 -2.19
C LEU A 260 -18.06 7.64 -1.55
N ASP A 261 -17.53 6.88 -0.60
CA ASP A 261 -18.24 5.80 0.10
C ASP A 261 -18.19 5.97 1.62
N PRO A 262 -19.11 6.79 2.20
CA PRO A 262 -19.12 7.08 3.63
C PRO A 262 -20.01 6.16 4.45
N GLN A 263 -19.56 5.91 5.67
CA GLN A 263 -20.26 5.22 6.74
C GLN A 263 -20.09 6.01 8.04
N LEU A 264 -21.12 5.99 8.90
CA LEU A 264 -21.06 6.62 10.21
C LEU A 264 -21.14 5.53 11.27
N ILE A 265 -20.10 5.41 12.09
CA ILE A 265 -19.98 4.33 13.05
C ILE A 265 -19.92 4.89 14.47
N VAL A 266 -20.62 4.21 15.38
CA VAL A 266 -20.43 4.35 16.82
C VAL A 266 -19.97 3.01 17.36
N GLY A 267 -18.79 2.99 17.93
CA GLY A 267 -18.20 1.80 18.52
C GLY A 267 -17.03 1.21 17.73
N GLY A 268 -16.45 0.16 18.32
CA GLY A 268 -15.06 -0.25 18.14
C GLY A 268 -14.37 -0.15 19.49
N GLY A 269 -14.09 -1.28 20.13
CA GLY A 269 -13.37 -1.27 21.40
C GLY A 269 -11.96 -0.76 21.16
N TYR A 270 -11.50 0.22 21.95
CA TYR A 270 -10.08 0.42 22.11
C TYR A 270 -9.57 -0.63 23.09
N THR A 271 -8.63 -1.44 22.63
CA THR A 271 -7.82 -2.26 23.50
C THR A 271 -6.60 -1.41 23.86
N ASN A 272 -6.64 -0.81 25.05
CA ASN A 272 -5.53 -0.02 25.55
C ASN A 272 -4.33 -0.92 25.77
N PHE A 273 -3.14 -0.38 25.57
CA PHE A 273 -1.91 -1.08 25.89
C PHE A 273 -0.90 -0.16 26.55
N VAL A 274 -0.03 -0.79 27.33
CA VAL A 274 1.25 -0.23 27.76
C VAL A 274 2.36 -1.09 27.15
N LYS A 275 3.22 -0.48 26.34
CA LYS A 275 4.42 -1.10 25.77
C LYS A 275 5.64 -0.73 26.58
N SER A 276 6.54 -1.68 26.79
CA SER A 276 7.84 -1.46 27.44
C SER A 276 8.92 -2.36 26.84
N ASN A 277 10.17 -2.15 27.25
CA ASN A 277 11.31 -2.99 26.87
C ASN A 277 11.46 -3.15 25.34
N VAL A 278 11.44 -2.03 24.63
CA VAL A 278 11.48 -2.04 23.16
C VAL A 278 12.91 -2.37 22.71
N ASN A 279 13.08 -3.49 22.01
CA ASN A 279 14.33 -3.85 21.32
C ASN A 279 14.10 -3.77 19.81
N ALA A 280 15.00 -3.09 19.10
CA ALA A 280 14.97 -2.93 17.65
C ALA A 280 16.26 -3.45 17.01
N LYS A 281 16.11 -4.32 16.00
CA LYS A 281 17.18 -4.87 15.15
C LYS A 281 16.99 -4.39 13.72
N ASN A 282 18.04 -3.89 13.09
CA ASN A 282 18.05 -3.49 11.67
C ASN A 282 18.97 -4.41 10.86
N TYR A 283 18.56 -4.69 9.62
CA TYR A 283 19.28 -5.59 8.71
C TYR A 283 19.60 -4.90 7.38
N ASP A 284 20.74 -5.23 6.80
CA ASP A 284 21.12 -4.78 5.46
C ASP A 284 20.35 -5.55 4.36
N LEU A 285 20.73 -5.32 3.10
CA LEU A 285 20.02 -5.91 1.95
C LEU A 285 20.26 -7.42 1.83
N GLU A 286 21.30 -7.94 2.47
CA GLU A 286 21.69 -9.35 2.50
C GLU A 286 21.12 -10.07 3.73
N GLY A 287 20.44 -9.34 4.62
CA GLY A 287 19.87 -9.88 5.86
C GLY A 287 20.88 -9.95 7.00
N THR A 288 22.03 -9.29 6.88
CA THR A 288 23.03 -9.19 7.94
C THR A 288 22.60 -8.13 8.95
N LEU A 289 22.69 -8.45 10.24
CA LEU A 289 22.39 -7.50 11.32
C LEU A 289 23.37 -6.32 11.24
N THR A 290 22.84 -5.10 11.13
CA THR A 290 23.66 -3.88 11.07
C THR A 290 23.63 -3.10 12.37
N GLU A 291 22.54 -3.20 13.13
CA GLU A 291 22.31 -2.37 14.31
C GLU A 291 21.33 -3.07 15.26
N GLU A 292 21.56 -2.93 16.58
CA GLU A 292 20.66 -3.36 17.63
C GLU A 292 20.59 -2.28 18.71
N ASN A 293 19.37 -1.81 19.02
CA ASN A 293 19.12 -0.76 19.99
C ASN A 293 18.04 -1.21 20.99
N GLN A 294 18.22 -0.83 22.25
CA GLN A 294 17.17 -0.90 23.28
C GLN A 294 16.67 0.51 23.59
N ILE A 295 15.35 0.66 23.69
CA ILE A 295 14.69 1.91 24.06
C ILE A 295 13.95 1.66 25.36
N ASP A 296 14.42 2.33 26.41
CA ASP A 296 13.79 2.33 27.72
C ASP A 296 12.66 3.36 27.77
N GLY A 297 11.55 2.99 28.44
CA GLY A 297 10.38 3.84 28.60
C GLY A 297 9.07 3.09 28.37
N LYS A 298 8.01 3.57 29.04
CA LYS A 298 6.64 3.09 28.81
C LYS A 298 6.00 3.91 27.71
N GLN A 299 5.33 3.22 26.78
CA GLN A 299 4.55 3.84 25.73
C GLN A 299 3.10 3.37 25.84
N GLU A 300 2.21 4.31 26.06
CA GLU A 300 0.77 4.04 26.13
C GLU A 300 0.14 4.24 24.74
N GLY A 301 -0.90 3.49 24.44
CA GLY A 301 -1.65 3.66 23.21
C GLY A 301 -2.88 2.76 23.14
N GLY A 302 -3.50 2.75 21.97
CA GLY A 302 -4.72 1.99 21.74
C GLY A 302 -4.69 1.22 20.44
N TYR A 303 -5.23 0.01 20.48
CA TYR A 303 -5.60 -0.73 19.29
C TYR A 303 -7.08 -0.60 19.00
N MET A 304 -7.41 -0.35 17.74
CA MET A 304 -8.77 -0.39 17.22
C MET A 304 -8.88 -1.50 16.20
N ILE A 305 -9.95 -2.29 16.28
CA ILE A 305 -10.31 -3.26 15.25
C ILE A 305 -11.69 -2.91 14.71
N THR A 306 -11.75 -2.66 13.41
CA THR A 306 -12.97 -2.37 12.66
C THR A 306 -12.94 -3.24 11.40
N ASP A 307 -13.94 -4.10 11.26
CA ASP A 307 -14.12 -4.99 10.10
C ASP A 307 -12.86 -5.76 9.66
N GLY A 308 -12.18 -6.40 10.62
CA GLY A 308 -10.99 -7.21 10.35
C GLY A 308 -9.72 -6.38 10.04
N ILE A 309 -9.78 -5.06 10.24
CA ILE A 309 -8.67 -4.14 10.09
C ILE A 309 -8.24 -3.63 11.46
N LEU A 310 -6.99 -3.91 11.82
CA LEU A 310 -6.33 -3.37 13.00
C LEU A 310 -5.69 -2.03 12.67
N ARG A 311 -5.89 -1.06 13.57
CA ARG A 311 -5.25 0.25 13.57
C ARG A 311 -4.65 0.51 14.94
N GLN A 312 -3.45 1.08 14.97
CA GLN A 312 -2.80 1.52 16.21
C GLN A 312 -2.86 3.05 16.30
N SER A 313 -3.33 3.60 17.41
CA SER A 313 -3.17 5.02 17.76
C SER A 313 -2.08 5.17 18.83
N GLN A 314 -1.35 6.29 18.80
CA GLN A 314 -0.52 6.69 19.95
C GLN A 314 -1.42 7.37 20.98
N ALA A 315 -1.17 7.13 22.28
CA ALA A 315 -1.89 7.85 23.33
C ALA A 315 -1.69 9.37 23.16
N PRO A 316 -2.77 10.18 23.25
CA PRO A 316 -2.65 11.63 23.30
C PRO A 316 -1.77 12.07 24.46
N LYS A 317 -0.84 13.01 24.25
CA LYS A 317 -0.19 13.72 25.37
C LYS A 317 -1.08 14.80 25.99
N ASP A 318 -2.20 15.14 25.34
CA ASP A 318 -2.99 16.36 25.62
C ASP A 318 -4.47 16.27 25.17
N GLY A 319 -4.99 15.08 24.92
CA GLY A 319 -6.35 14.90 24.40
C GLY A 319 -6.50 15.12 22.89
N THR A 320 -5.42 15.40 22.16
CA THR A 320 -5.44 15.34 20.69
C THR A 320 -5.28 13.90 20.21
N VAL A 321 -6.27 13.39 19.46
CA VAL A 321 -6.13 12.04 18.89
C VAL A 321 -5.21 12.10 17.68
N SER A 322 -4.05 11.43 17.76
CA SER A 322 -3.19 11.22 16.60
C SER A 322 -3.91 10.36 15.55
N ALA A 323 -3.75 10.70 14.27
CA ALA A 323 -4.33 9.90 13.18
C ALA A 323 -3.90 8.42 13.35
N PRO A 324 -4.83 7.45 13.24
CA PRO A 324 -4.48 6.05 13.34
C PRO A 324 -3.38 5.70 12.33
N SER A 325 -2.44 4.84 12.74
CA SER A 325 -1.48 4.24 11.80
C SER A 325 -2.20 3.51 10.65
N GLY A 326 -1.44 3.18 9.60
CA GLY A 326 -2.00 2.50 8.44
C GLY A 326 -2.78 1.23 8.82
N ALA A 327 -3.67 0.80 7.93
CA ALA A 327 -4.46 -0.41 8.11
C ALA A 327 -3.56 -1.66 8.18
N PHE A 328 -3.78 -2.50 9.18
CA PHE A 328 -3.27 -3.87 9.22
C PHE A 328 -4.43 -4.84 9.01
N TYR A 329 -4.25 -5.83 8.14
CA TYR A 329 -5.24 -6.87 7.86
C TYR A 329 -4.87 -8.13 8.63
N LYS A 330 -5.85 -8.89 9.11
CA LYS A 330 -5.55 -10.15 9.80
C LYS A 330 -4.88 -11.14 8.83
N ALA A 331 -3.73 -11.69 9.21
CA ALA A 331 -2.92 -12.51 8.31
C ALA A 331 -3.50 -13.91 8.08
N ASP A 332 -4.42 -14.34 8.94
CA ASP A 332 -5.14 -15.61 8.82
C ASP A 332 -6.36 -15.55 7.89
N GLU A 333 -6.76 -14.36 7.43
CA GLU A 333 -7.79 -14.20 6.41
C GLU A 333 -7.41 -14.98 5.14
N PRO A 334 -8.32 -15.77 4.53
CA PRO A 334 -7.98 -16.68 3.44
C PRO A 334 -7.27 -16.02 2.25
N GLY A 335 -7.68 -14.79 1.89
CA GLY A 335 -7.05 -13.99 0.85
C GLY A 335 -5.61 -13.58 1.21
N GLN A 336 -5.38 -13.12 2.44
CA GLN A 336 -4.03 -12.80 2.92
C GLN A 336 -3.13 -14.03 2.99
N GLN A 337 -3.68 -15.16 3.45
CA GLN A 337 -2.98 -16.43 3.44
C GLN A 337 -2.59 -16.87 2.02
N LEU A 338 -3.37 -16.54 1.00
CA LEU A 338 -3.04 -16.84 -0.40
C LEU A 338 -1.82 -16.02 -0.85
N LEU A 339 -1.81 -14.71 -0.57
CA LEU A 339 -0.68 -13.83 -0.89
C LEU A 339 0.61 -14.28 -0.18
N ILE A 340 0.52 -14.63 1.11
CA ILE A 340 1.64 -15.13 1.92
C ILE A 340 2.13 -16.48 1.38
N ALA A 341 1.21 -17.42 1.10
CA ALA A 341 1.55 -18.73 0.56
C ALA A 341 2.23 -18.64 -0.81
N ALA A 342 1.77 -17.74 -1.68
CA ALA A 342 2.36 -17.48 -2.99
C ALA A 342 3.79 -16.92 -2.88
N ARG A 343 4.00 -15.93 -2.00
CA ARG A 343 5.34 -15.36 -1.72
C ARG A 343 6.32 -16.40 -1.18
N ASN A 344 5.84 -17.38 -0.42
CA ASN A 344 6.64 -18.47 0.15
C ASN A 344 6.73 -19.70 -0.78
N GLY A 345 6.07 -19.68 -1.94
CA GLY A 345 6.02 -20.82 -2.85
C GLY A 345 5.31 -22.06 -2.27
N ASN A 346 4.47 -21.89 -1.25
CA ASN A 346 3.76 -22.98 -0.58
C ASN A 346 2.57 -23.47 -1.41
N THR A 347 2.88 -24.26 -2.43
CA THR A 347 1.91 -24.84 -3.38
C THR A 347 0.78 -25.64 -2.70
N LYS A 348 1.05 -26.33 -1.59
CA LYS A 348 0.02 -27.07 -0.83
C LYS A 348 -1.02 -26.12 -0.24
N LYS A 349 -0.56 -25.05 0.42
CA LYS A 349 -1.45 -24.04 1.01
C LYS A 349 -2.21 -23.26 -0.07
N ILE A 350 -1.55 -22.86 -1.16
CA ILE A 350 -2.20 -22.25 -2.34
C ILE A 350 -3.34 -23.16 -2.83
N THR A 351 -3.05 -24.44 -3.06
CA THR A 351 -4.06 -25.42 -3.53
C THR A 351 -5.25 -25.50 -2.57
N SER A 352 -4.98 -25.56 -1.27
CA SER A 352 -6.03 -25.63 -0.25
C SER A 352 -6.92 -24.39 -0.23
N LEU A 353 -6.34 -23.20 -0.36
CA LEU A 353 -7.07 -21.92 -0.31
C LEU A 353 -7.89 -21.68 -1.57
N LEU A 354 -7.35 -22.01 -2.75
CA LEU A 354 -8.11 -21.90 -3.99
C LEU A 354 -9.30 -22.88 -4.00
N LYS A 355 -9.13 -24.08 -3.45
CA LYS A 355 -10.24 -25.04 -3.27
C LYS A 355 -11.32 -24.55 -2.29
N SER A 356 -10.98 -23.69 -1.35
CA SER A 356 -11.96 -23.09 -0.43
C SER A 356 -12.65 -21.86 -1.00
N GLY A 357 -12.47 -21.55 -2.29
CA GLY A 357 -13.17 -20.46 -2.98
C GLY A 357 -12.49 -19.09 -2.86
N VAL A 358 -11.25 -19.01 -2.38
CA VAL A 358 -10.50 -17.75 -2.38
C VAL A 358 -10.25 -17.32 -3.83
N SER A 359 -10.57 -16.06 -4.16
CA SER A 359 -10.24 -15.51 -5.47
C SER A 359 -8.74 -15.62 -5.75
N VAL A 360 -8.38 -16.20 -6.89
CA VAL A 360 -6.98 -16.40 -7.30
C VAL A 360 -6.24 -15.07 -7.49
N ASP A 361 -6.97 -14.03 -7.89
CA ASP A 361 -6.49 -12.66 -8.09
C ASP A 361 -6.86 -11.74 -6.91
N PHE A 362 -7.10 -12.30 -5.73
CA PHE A 362 -7.30 -11.53 -4.51
C PHE A 362 -6.15 -10.55 -4.29
N THR A 363 -6.49 -9.31 -3.94
CA THR A 363 -5.56 -8.25 -3.55
C THR A 363 -6.16 -7.43 -2.41
N THR A 364 -5.31 -6.85 -1.57
CA THR A 364 -5.64 -5.73 -0.70
C THR A 364 -4.91 -4.46 -1.11
N PRO A 365 -5.35 -3.28 -0.64
CA PRO A 365 -4.63 -2.03 -0.88
C PRO A 365 -3.12 -2.16 -0.59
N GLY A 366 -2.29 -1.71 -1.53
CA GLY A 366 -0.83 -1.77 -1.45
C GLY A 366 -0.21 -3.16 -1.62
N SER A 367 -0.99 -4.21 -1.92
CA SER A 367 -0.48 -5.54 -2.24
C SER A 367 -0.39 -5.79 -3.76
N TYR A 368 0.36 -6.81 -4.16
CA TYR A 368 0.33 -7.37 -5.51
C TYR A 368 -0.48 -8.68 -5.53
N THR A 369 -0.81 -9.18 -6.73
CA THR A 369 -1.47 -10.49 -6.86
C THR A 369 -0.59 -11.63 -6.35
N ALA A 370 -1.23 -12.77 -6.04
CA ALA A 370 -0.52 -13.99 -5.69
C ALA A 370 0.48 -14.40 -6.79
N LEU A 371 0.08 -14.29 -8.06
CA LEU A 371 0.93 -14.60 -9.20
C LEU A 371 2.18 -13.71 -9.24
N ALA A 372 2.00 -12.40 -9.08
CA ALA A 372 3.09 -11.44 -9.03
C ALA A 372 4.08 -11.76 -7.90
N TYR A 373 3.60 -12.05 -6.69
CA TYR A 373 4.48 -12.44 -5.58
C TYR A 373 5.24 -13.75 -5.83
N ALA A 374 4.57 -14.78 -6.33
CA ALA A 374 5.22 -16.06 -6.63
C ALA A 374 6.30 -15.89 -7.72
N ALA A 375 6.00 -15.15 -8.79
CA ALA A 375 6.91 -14.93 -9.90
C ALA A 375 8.11 -14.04 -9.48
N ALA A 376 7.87 -12.94 -8.77
CA ALA A 376 8.92 -12.04 -8.27
C ALA A 376 9.92 -12.74 -7.34
N ARG A 377 9.51 -13.84 -6.70
CA ARG A 377 10.33 -14.70 -5.83
C ARG A 377 10.93 -15.91 -6.54
N GLY A 378 10.68 -16.07 -7.84
CA GLY A 378 11.18 -17.20 -8.62
C GLY A 378 10.48 -18.54 -8.32
N HIS A 379 9.34 -18.53 -7.63
CA HIS A 379 8.57 -19.73 -7.29
C HIS A 379 7.71 -20.20 -8.47
N LEU A 380 8.36 -20.62 -9.57
CA LEU A 380 7.69 -20.96 -10.83
C LEU A 380 6.65 -22.09 -10.70
N LYS A 381 6.83 -23.02 -9.75
CA LYS A 381 5.81 -24.05 -9.45
C LYS A 381 4.54 -23.45 -8.87
N ALA A 382 4.67 -22.44 -8.00
CA ALA A 382 3.53 -21.71 -7.45
C ALA A 382 2.89 -20.81 -8.50
N ALA A 383 3.69 -20.08 -9.29
CA ALA A 383 3.18 -19.26 -10.39
C ALA A 383 2.41 -20.10 -11.43
N SER A 384 2.94 -21.26 -11.82
CA SER A 384 2.27 -22.22 -12.71
C SER A 384 0.97 -22.76 -12.11
N LEU A 385 0.95 -23.07 -10.82
CA LEU A 385 -0.28 -23.48 -10.12
C LEU A 385 -1.34 -22.37 -10.14
N LEU A 386 -0.96 -21.12 -9.88
CA LEU A 386 -1.87 -19.97 -9.89
C LEU A 386 -2.46 -19.74 -11.28
N LEU A 387 -1.63 -19.73 -12.34
CA LEU A 387 -2.09 -19.62 -13.73
C LEU A 387 -3.04 -20.77 -14.11
N LYS A 388 -2.75 -22.01 -13.67
CA LYS A 388 -3.64 -23.16 -13.92
C LYS A 388 -5.01 -23.00 -13.24
N ASN A 389 -5.10 -22.22 -12.17
CA ASN A 389 -6.34 -21.91 -11.48
C ASN A 389 -6.94 -20.56 -11.93
N GLY A 390 -6.52 -20.04 -13.08
CA GLY A 390 -7.13 -18.88 -13.71
C GLY A 390 -6.63 -17.53 -13.25
N ALA A 391 -5.46 -17.45 -12.59
CA ALA A 391 -4.84 -16.15 -12.31
C ALA A 391 -4.65 -15.37 -13.61
N ASP A 392 -5.12 -14.13 -13.65
CA ASP A 392 -4.88 -13.25 -14.78
C ASP A 392 -3.39 -12.84 -14.80
N ILE A 393 -2.72 -13.24 -15.89
CA ILE A 393 -1.30 -13.02 -16.10
C ILE A 393 -0.92 -11.53 -16.20
N ASN A 394 -1.88 -10.69 -16.54
CA ASN A 394 -1.71 -9.25 -16.74
C ASN A 394 -2.41 -8.42 -15.64
N LYS A 395 -3.05 -9.05 -14.65
CA LYS A 395 -3.77 -8.34 -13.59
C LYS A 395 -2.86 -7.33 -12.92
N GLN A 396 -3.20 -6.06 -13.12
CA GLN A 396 -2.55 -4.96 -12.45
C GLN A 396 -3.06 -4.88 -11.01
N ALA A 397 -2.14 -4.53 -10.12
CA ALA A 397 -2.44 -4.36 -8.70
C ALA A 397 -1.71 -3.09 -8.25
N ARG A 398 -1.07 -3.11 -7.09
CA ARG A 398 -0.27 -1.98 -6.60
C ARG A 398 0.57 -1.29 -7.70
N TRP A 399 0.44 0.05 -7.74
CA TRP A 399 1.13 0.91 -8.72
C TRP A 399 0.85 0.51 -10.18
N ASP A 400 -0.29 -0.12 -10.43
CA ASP A 400 -0.69 -0.73 -11.71
C ASP A 400 0.35 -1.68 -12.30
N LYS A 401 1.15 -2.32 -11.46
CA LYS A 401 2.12 -3.31 -11.96
C LYS A 401 1.43 -4.64 -12.22
N SER A 402 1.55 -5.11 -13.45
CA SER A 402 1.34 -6.52 -13.78
C SER A 402 2.43 -7.41 -13.14
N PRO A 403 2.23 -8.73 -13.05
CA PRO A 403 3.27 -9.68 -12.63
C PRO A 403 4.60 -9.49 -13.37
N LEU A 404 4.58 -9.21 -14.68
CA LEU A 404 5.80 -9.01 -15.47
C LEU A 404 6.52 -7.70 -15.09
N LEU A 405 5.78 -6.60 -14.89
CA LEU A 405 6.33 -5.32 -14.44
C LEU A 405 7.00 -5.45 -13.06
N LEU A 406 6.42 -6.21 -12.12
CA LEU A 406 7.06 -6.46 -10.83
C LEU A 406 8.34 -7.29 -10.99
N VAL A 407 8.29 -8.37 -11.79
CA VAL A 407 9.44 -9.26 -12.02
C VAL A 407 10.59 -8.53 -12.73
N ALA A 408 10.29 -7.55 -13.59
CA ALA A 408 11.29 -6.74 -14.27
C ALA A 408 12.29 -6.08 -13.30
N GLY A 409 11.82 -5.72 -12.11
CA GLY A 409 12.65 -5.15 -11.04
C GLY A 409 13.44 -6.16 -10.20
N THR A 410 13.36 -7.46 -10.50
CA THR A 410 13.97 -8.53 -9.70
C THR A 410 15.14 -9.21 -10.41
N LYS A 411 15.96 -9.94 -9.64
CA LYS A 411 17.03 -10.80 -10.17
C LYS A 411 16.51 -12.08 -10.87
N ASN A 412 15.19 -12.28 -10.92
CA ASN A 412 14.57 -13.53 -11.39
C ASN A 412 14.26 -13.50 -12.89
N LEU A 413 15.29 -13.41 -13.74
CA LEU A 413 15.14 -13.46 -15.20
C LEU A 413 14.33 -14.68 -15.68
N LYS A 414 14.49 -15.84 -15.05
CA LYS A 414 13.70 -17.04 -15.38
C LYS A 414 12.20 -16.86 -15.16
N ALA A 415 11.80 -16.02 -14.21
CA ALA A 415 10.39 -15.69 -14.00
C ALA A 415 9.87 -14.74 -15.09
N ALA A 416 10.68 -13.79 -15.56
CA ALA A 416 10.32 -12.92 -16.68
C ALA A 416 10.10 -13.74 -17.97
N GLN A 417 11.04 -14.65 -18.25
CA GLN A 417 10.95 -15.62 -19.34
C GLN A 417 9.67 -16.46 -19.22
N PHE A 418 9.44 -17.06 -18.05
CA PHE A 418 8.26 -17.86 -17.79
C PHE A 418 6.95 -17.10 -18.01
N LEU A 419 6.84 -15.85 -17.54
CA LEU A 419 5.62 -15.06 -17.71
C LEU A 419 5.39 -14.69 -19.18
N LEU A 420 6.43 -14.30 -19.92
CA LEU A 420 6.32 -14.03 -21.36
C LEU A 420 5.93 -15.28 -22.15
N ASP A 421 6.52 -16.44 -21.84
CA ASP A 421 6.15 -17.72 -22.45
C ASP A 421 4.70 -18.13 -22.15
N LYS A 422 4.10 -17.56 -21.09
CA LYS A 422 2.70 -17.75 -20.71
C LYS A 422 1.76 -16.66 -21.24
N GLY A 423 2.26 -15.69 -22.01
CA GLY A 423 1.45 -14.65 -22.64
C GLY A 423 1.32 -13.36 -21.85
N ALA A 424 2.25 -13.07 -20.94
CA ALA A 424 2.29 -11.76 -20.29
C ALA A 424 2.54 -10.65 -21.32
N ASP A 425 1.89 -9.50 -21.16
CA ASP A 425 2.07 -8.36 -22.04
C ASP A 425 3.38 -7.61 -21.72
N LEU A 426 4.32 -7.66 -22.67
CA LEU A 426 5.60 -6.96 -22.58
C LEU A 426 5.46 -5.44 -22.68
N ASN A 427 4.37 -4.95 -23.28
CA ASN A 427 4.12 -3.52 -23.48
C ASN A 427 3.30 -2.89 -22.35
N ALA A 428 2.91 -3.69 -21.34
CA ALA A 428 2.19 -3.19 -20.18
C ALA A 428 2.96 -2.06 -19.50
N VAL A 429 2.21 -1.07 -19.00
CA VAL A 429 2.75 0.07 -18.28
C VAL A 429 2.15 0.14 -16.88
N GLN A 430 2.98 0.55 -15.92
CA GLN A 430 2.54 0.84 -14.55
C GLN A 430 2.00 2.28 -14.42
N PHE A 431 1.48 2.66 -13.25
CA PHE A 431 0.87 3.96 -12.93
C PHE A 431 1.58 5.19 -13.54
N TRP A 432 2.91 5.26 -13.47
CA TRP A 432 3.71 6.34 -14.08
C TRP A 432 3.93 6.19 -15.59
N LYS A 433 3.08 5.41 -16.28
CA LYS A 433 3.23 4.94 -17.66
C LYS A 433 4.60 4.31 -17.96
N ALA A 434 5.26 3.75 -16.95
CA ALA A 434 6.61 3.18 -17.12
C ALA A 434 6.56 1.70 -17.55
N THR A 435 7.46 1.31 -18.43
CA THR A 435 7.55 -0.06 -19.00
C THR A 435 8.48 -0.97 -18.19
N CYS A 436 8.55 -2.26 -18.55
CA CYS A 436 9.51 -3.19 -17.97
C CYS A 436 10.98 -2.75 -18.09
N LEU A 437 11.35 -1.95 -19.11
CA LEU A 437 12.72 -1.41 -19.21
C LEU A 437 12.99 -0.39 -18.09
N HIS A 438 12.01 0.45 -17.76
CA HIS A 438 12.11 1.43 -16.69
C HIS A 438 12.30 0.75 -15.32
N GLU A 439 11.53 -0.31 -15.06
CA GLU A 439 11.68 -1.12 -13.84
C GLU A 439 13.04 -1.83 -13.79
N ALA A 440 13.47 -2.44 -14.90
CA ALA A 440 14.76 -3.13 -14.96
C ALA A 440 15.94 -2.17 -14.72
N VAL A 441 15.91 -0.94 -15.25
CA VAL A 441 16.98 0.03 -14.97
C VAL A 441 16.92 0.55 -13.54
N PHE A 442 15.72 0.88 -13.03
CA PHE A 442 15.55 1.42 -11.67
C PHE A 442 16.15 0.48 -10.63
N TRP A 443 15.85 -0.81 -10.77
CA TRP A 443 16.29 -1.87 -9.87
C TRP A 443 17.62 -2.53 -10.24
N ASN A 444 18.32 -2.02 -11.26
CA ASN A 444 19.62 -2.53 -11.73
C ASN A 444 19.60 -4.02 -12.09
N GLN A 445 18.77 -4.38 -13.07
CA GLN A 445 18.63 -5.73 -13.61
C GLN A 445 19.14 -5.80 -15.07
N PRO A 446 20.48 -5.79 -15.29
CA PRO A 446 21.05 -5.69 -16.64
C PRO A 446 20.69 -6.86 -17.56
N GLU A 447 20.63 -8.09 -17.04
CA GLU A 447 20.29 -9.26 -17.85
C GLU A 447 18.81 -9.28 -18.24
N THR A 448 17.93 -8.83 -17.33
CA THR A 448 16.50 -8.63 -17.61
C THR A 448 16.28 -7.51 -18.62
N LEU A 449 17.03 -6.41 -18.52
CA LEU A 449 17.02 -5.31 -19.48
C LEU A 449 17.39 -5.78 -20.89
N LYS A 450 18.54 -6.46 -21.05
CA LYS A 450 18.97 -7.05 -22.33
C LYS A 450 17.92 -7.98 -22.90
N TYR A 451 17.35 -8.84 -22.04
CA TYR A 451 16.35 -9.80 -22.47
C TYR A 451 15.07 -9.12 -23.01
N PHE A 452 14.52 -8.11 -22.32
CA PHE A 452 13.34 -7.42 -22.82
C PHE A 452 13.58 -6.66 -24.13
N ILE A 453 14.76 -6.04 -24.28
CA ILE A 453 15.15 -5.42 -25.56
C ILE A 453 15.23 -6.50 -26.66
N SER A 454 15.81 -7.67 -26.37
CA SER A 454 15.87 -8.79 -27.32
C SER A 454 14.49 -9.33 -27.71
N LYS A 455 13.46 -9.06 -26.90
CA LYS A 455 12.05 -9.39 -27.16
C LYS A 455 11.30 -8.29 -27.90
N GLY A 456 11.98 -7.23 -28.32
CA GLY A 456 11.41 -6.16 -29.15
C GLY A 456 10.91 -4.95 -28.35
N LEU A 457 11.09 -4.90 -27.02
CA LEU A 457 10.72 -3.72 -26.26
C LEU A 457 11.70 -2.58 -26.56
N SER A 458 11.19 -1.49 -27.12
CA SER A 458 12.02 -0.38 -27.61
C SER A 458 12.79 0.30 -26.47
N PRO A 459 14.12 0.52 -26.59
CA PRO A 459 14.89 1.29 -25.60
C PRO A 459 14.45 2.76 -25.53
N ASN A 460 13.64 3.22 -26.49
CA ASN A 460 13.13 4.59 -26.62
C ASN A 460 11.72 4.78 -26.02
N THR A 461 11.21 3.79 -25.28
CA THR A 461 9.97 3.97 -24.51
C THR A 461 10.09 5.16 -23.54
N VAL A 462 8.97 5.81 -23.22
CA VAL A 462 8.94 6.93 -22.28
C VAL A 462 7.86 6.72 -21.23
N ALA A 463 8.18 7.08 -19.99
CA ALA A 463 7.23 7.16 -18.90
C ALA A 463 6.30 8.38 -19.06
N GLY A 464 5.32 8.53 -18.17
CA GLY A 464 4.29 9.58 -18.23
C GLY A 464 4.84 11.00 -18.14
N ASN A 465 6.05 11.16 -17.58
CA ASN A 465 6.79 12.42 -17.54
C ASN A 465 7.75 12.61 -18.74
N GLY A 466 7.65 11.78 -19.78
CA GLY A 466 8.52 11.79 -20.96
C GLY A 466 9.93 11.24 -20.72
N ALA A 467 10.26 10.80 -19.51
CA ALA A 467 11.59 10.25 -19.22
C ALA A 467 11.74 8.85 -19.81
N SER A 468 12.85 8.60 -20.52
CA SER A 468 13.21 7.28 -21.06
C SER A 468 13.96 6.40 -20.04
N PRO A 469 14.21 5.10 -20.33
CA PRO A 469 15.06 4.25 -19.49
C PRO A 469 16.47 4.83 -19.26
N LEU A 470 17.01 5.58 -20.23
CA LEU A 470 18.30 6.26 -20.07
C LEU A 470 18.20 7.39 -19.03
N HIS A 471 17.11 8.17 -19.00
CA HIS A 471 16.87 9.19 -17.97
C HIS A 471 16.78 8.56 -16.58
N TRP A 472 16.04 7.45 -16.43
CA TRP A 472 15.89 6.73 -15.15
C TRP A 472 17.23 6.13 -14.68
N THR A 473 18.06 5.67 -15.61
CA THR A 473 19.42 5.21 -15.31
C THR A 473 20.28 6.34 -14.75
N ILE A 474 20.16 7.58 -15.25
CA ILE A 474 20.86 8.73 -14.68
C ILE A 474 20.27 9.15 -13.33
N TRP A 475 18.95 9.16 -13.21
CA TRP A 475 18.24 9.54 -11.98
C TRP A 475 18.69 8.70 -10.78
N ARG A 476 18.86 7.38 -10.95
CA ARG A 476 19.24 6.44 -9.88
C ARG A 476 20.70 6.53 -9.43
N ILE A 477 21.58 7.19 -10.18
CA ILE A 477 23.00 7.27 -9.82
C ILE A 477 23.15 8.07 -8.53
N ASN A 478 23.73 7.43 -7.52
CA ASN A 478 24.27 8.10 -6.35
C ASN A 478 25.74 8.42 -6.63
N LYS A 479 26.02 9.69 -6.93
CA LYS A 479 27.37 10.17 -7.31
C LYS A 479 28.43 9.93 -6.23
N GLU A 480 28.03 9.82 -4.97
CA GLU A 480 28.92 9.60 -3.82
C GLU A 480 29.31 8.12 -3.67
N LYS A 481 28.72 7.21 -4.45
CA LYS A 481 28.97 5.76 -4.37
C LYS A 481 29.53 5.25 -5.69
N GLU A 482 30.82 4.92 -5.71
CA GLU A 482 31.51 4.39 -6.89
C GLU A 482 30.79 3.16 -7.48
N GLU A 483 30.30 2.26 -6.62
CA GLU A 483 29.54 1.07 -7.05
C GLU A 483 28.23 1.44 -7.78
N SER A 484 27.55 2.51 -7.36
CA SER A 484 26.35 3.00 -8.05
C SER A 484 26.66 3.48 -9.47
N ILE A 485 27.81 4.14 -9.64
CA ILE A 485 28.30 4.61 -10.95
C ILE A 485 28.67 3.40 -11.83
N LYS A 486 29.42 2.43 -11.30
CA LYS A 486 29.80 1.19 -12.02
C LYS A 486 28.58 0.40 -12.51
N GLN A 487 27.63 0.17 -11.62
CA GLN A 487 26.38 -0.52 -11.96
C GLN A 487 25.59 0.21 -13.04
N SER A 488 25.49 1.54 -12.94
CA SER A 488 24.76 2.34 -13.92
C SER A 488 25.48 2.43 -15.26
N ALA A 489 26.82 2.38 -15.29
CA ALA A 489 27.60 2.32 -16.52
C ALA A 489 27.27 1.05 -17.34
N VAL A 490 27.04 -0.09 -16.67
CA VAL A 490 26.60 -1.32 -17.35
C VAL A 490 25.25 -1.12 -18.03
N LEU A 491 24.27 -0.52 -17.34
CA LEU A 491 22.95 -0.23 -17.90
C LEU A 491 23.02 0.77 -19.07
N ILE A 492 23.83 1.82 -18.93
CA ILE A 492 24.06 2.82 -20.00
C ILE A 492 24.60 2.12 -21.24
N ASN A 493 25.63 1.28 -21.10
CA ASN A 493 26.21 0.57 -22.24
C ASN A 493 25.19 -0.32 -22.93
N ILE A 494 24.37 -1.07 -22.18
CA ILE A 494 23.30 -1.91 -22.75
C ILE A 494 22.33 -1.05 -23.57
N LEU A 495 21.91 0.10 -23.06
CA LEU A 495 20.98 1.00 -23.77
C LEU A 495 21.63 1.62 -25.02
N LEU A 496 22.90 2.03 -24.95
CA LEU A 496 23.66 2.57 -26.09
C LEU A 496 23.83 1.52 -27.19
N ASP A 497 24.24 0.30 -26.83
CA ASP A 497 24.41 -0.83 -27.75
C ASP A 497 23.09 -1.22 -28.41
N SER A 498 21.96 -0.90 -27.77
CA SER A 498 20.61 -1.15 -28.27
C SER A 498 20.04 -0.03 -29.14
N GLY A 499 20.81 1.05 -29.39
CA GLY A 499 20.37 2.17 -30.22
C GLY A 499 19.41 3.14 -29.53
N VAL A 500 19.56 3.35 -28.21
CA VAL A 500 18.78 4.36 -27.50
C VAL A 500 18.99 5.76 -28.09
N ASP A 501 17.90 6.49 -28.29
CA ASP A 501 17.91 7.89 -28.70
C ASP A 501 18.31 8.77 -27.51
N LYS A 502 19.58 9.21 -27.56
CA LYS A 502 20.18 10.10 -26.57
C LYS A 502 19.58 11.51 -26.58
N SER A 503 18.87 11.88 -27.65
CA SER A 503 18.29 13.22 -27.84
C SER A 503 16.90 13.38 -27.23
N LEU A 504 16.27 12.28 -26.78
CA LEU A 504 14.98 12.31 -26.09
C LEU A 504 15.01 13.29 -24.91
N LYS A 505 13.93 14.07 -24.79
CA LYS A 505 13.74 15.02 -23.70
C LYS A 505 12.56 14.59 -22.83
N ALA A 506 12.77 14.60 -21.52
CA ALA A 506 11.66 14.52 -20.57
C ALA A 506 10.80 15.80 -20.62
N GLN A 507 9.66 15.81 -19.94
CA GLN A 507 8.75 16.97 -19.87
C GLN A 507 9.41 18.25 -19.34
N ASN A 508 10.46 18.13 -18.54
CA ASN A 508 11.26 19.28 -18.08
C ASN A 508 12.22 19.84 -19.15
N GLY A 509 12.15 19.34 -20.39
CA GLY A 509 12.97 19.78 -21.52
C GLY A 509 14.42 19.25 -21.51
N LYS A 510 14.80 18.46 -20.51
CA LYS A 510 16.18 17.96 -20.33
C LYS A 510 16.37 16.60 -20.99
N THR A 511 17.53 16.42 -21.62
CA THR A 511 18.01 15.09 -22.05
C THR A 511 18.64 14.35 -20.87
N ALA A 512 18.91 13.06 -21.03
CA ALA A 512 19.64 12.28 -20.02
C ALA A 512 21.07 12.84 -19.80
N ALA A 513 21.71 13.40 -20.83
CA ALA A 513 23.02 14.04 -20.70
C ALA A 513 22.93 15.32 -19.85
N ASP A 514 21.88 16.12 -20.00
CA ASP A 514 21.66 17.31 -19.16
C ASP A 514 21.44 16.93 -17.70
N LEU A 515 20.64 15.89 -17.44
CA LEU A 515 20.46 15.36 -16.08
C LEU A 515 21.78 14.86 -15.46
N ALA A 516 22.67 14.27 -16.27
CA ALA A 516 23.96 13.80 -15.80
C ALA A 516 24.88 14.98 -15.42
N LYS A 517 24.87 16.08 -16.20
CA LYS A 517 25.60 17.31 -15.86
C LYS A 517 25.08 17.95 -14.59
N ASP A 518 23.76 18.05 -14.43
CA ASP A 518 23.14 18.60 -13.22
C ASP A 518 23.55 17.83 -11.96
N LYS A 519 23.80 16.52 -12.09
CA LYS A 519 24.29 15.66 -11.01
C LYS A 519 25.82 15.72 -10.82
N GLY A 520 26.56 16.44 -11.66
CA GLY A 520 28.03 16.49 -11.65
C GLY A 520 28.70 15.24 -12.20
N LEU A 521 28.00 14.47 -13.04
CA LEU A 521 28.49 13.22 -13.65
C LEU A 521 29.09 13.48 -15.03
N GLU A 522 30.10 14.35 -15.12
CA GLU A 522 30.65 14.87 -16.39
C GLU A 522 31.07 13.78 -17.38
N LYS A 523 31.73 12.72 -16.89
CA LYS A 523 32.15 11.59 -17.74
C LYS A 523 30.97 10.87 -18.36
N ILE A 524 29.89 10.69 -17.60
CA ILE A 524 28.66 10.06 -18.09
C ILE A 524 27.97 11.01 -19.06
N ALA A 525 27.82 12.29 -18.72
CA ALA A 525 27.23 13.29 -19.61
C ALA A 525 27.94 13.36 -20.97
N ALA A 526 29.28 13.28 -20.98
CA ALA A 526 30.06 13.22 -22.21
C ALA A 526 29.80 11.93 -23.01
N LEU A 527 29.68 10.78 -22.33
CA LEU A 527 29.41 9.48 -22.96
C LEU A 527 28.03 9.43 -23.65
N ILE A 528 27.00 10.03 -23.04
CA ILE A 528 25.62 9.98 -23.55
C ILE A 528 25.15 11.27 -24.21
N LYS A 529 26.07 12.16 -24.59
CA LYS A 529 25.73 13.36 -25.36
C LYS A 529 25.13 12.95 -26.72
N PRO A 530 24.03 13.58 -27.18
CA PRO A 530 23.41 13.30 -28.48
C PRO A 530 24.40 13.24 -29.63
#